data_AF-A0A2V8HM74-F1
#
_entry.id   AF-A0A2V8HM74-F1
#
_cell.length_a   1.000
_cell.length_b   1.000
_cell.length_c   1.000
_cell.angle_alpha   90.00
_cell.angle_beta   90.00
_cell.angle_gamma   90.00
#
_symmetry.space_group_name_H-M   'P 1'
#
loop_
_entity.id
_entity.type
_entity.pdbx_description
1 polymer ?
#
loop_
_entity_poly.entity_id
_entity_poly.type
_entity_poly.pdbx_seq_one_letter_code
_entity_poly.pdbx_strand_id
1 'polypeptide(L)'
;SEAPEAKQQLAGWKVIKNAMPNPDGSIVYIHIISPVVKDADYSIMNNIYAGVKDPAEQKAVFDMYRGAMKQALFVIQGPMVADLSK
;
A
#
# COMPACT_ATOMS: atom_id res chain seq x y z
N SER A 1 -3.63 -3.33 -15.09
CA SER A 1 -4.47 -2.24 -15.64
C SER A 1 -3.89 -1.82 -16.98
N GLU A 2 -4.74 -1.55 -17.97
CA GLU A 2 -4.31 -1.05 -19.27
C GLU A 2 -4.29 0.49 -19.34
N ALA A 3 -4.90 1.16 -18.35
CA ALA A 3 -4.94 2.61 -18.24
C ALA A 3 -3.52 3.20 -18.21
N PRO A 4 -3.19 4.17 -19.09
CA PRO A 4 -1.87 4.79 -19.15
C PRO A 4 -1.38 5.37 -17.82
N GLU A 5 -2.29 5.98 -17.06
CA GLU A 5 -2.03 6.59 -15.76
C GLU A 5 -1.62 5.52 -14.74
N ALA A 6 -2.29 4.37 -14.75
CA ALA A 6 -1.94 3.25 -13.89
C ALA A 6 -0.55 2.69 -14.22
N LYS A 7 -0.18 2.62 -15.51
CA LYS A 7 1.17 2.18 -15.92
C LYS A 7 2.25 3.13 -15.40
N GLN A 8 2.00 4.44 -15.46
CA GLN A 8 2.92 5.44 -14.96
C GLN A 8 3.08 5.35 -13.43
N GLN A 9 1.98 5.19 -12.70
CA GLN A 9 2.01 5.04 -11.24
C GLN A 9 2.75 3.77 -10.80
N LEU A 10 2.53 2.66 -11.52
CA LEU A 10 3.15 1.37 -11.23
C LEU A 10 4.67 1.34 -11.50
N ALA A 11 5.19 2.23 -12.35
CA ALA A 11 6.62 2.27 -12.66
C ALA A 11 7.52 2.57 -11.44
N GLY A 12 6.97 3.27 -10.43
CA GLY A 12 7.67 3.57 -9.17
C GLY A 12 7.44 2.54 -8.05
N TRP A 13 6.63 1.51 -8.28
CA TRP A 13 6.26 0.56 -7.24
C TRP A 13 7.34 -0.48 -6.96
N LYS A 14 7.59 -0.70 -5.67
CA LYS A 14 8.41 -1.78 -5.15
C LYS A 14 7.65 -2.42 -4.00
N VAL A 15 7.66 -3.75 -3.95
CA VAL A 15 7.06 -4.51 -2.85
C VAL A 15 8.15 -5.27 -2.14
N ILE A 16 8.31 -5.01 -0.85
CA ILE A 16 9.26 -5.71 0.03
C ILE A 16 8.44 -6.64 0.91
N LYS A 17 8.73 -7.94 0.83
CA LYS A 17 8.20 -8.92 1.77
C LYS A 17 9.13 -8.97 2.98
N ASN A 18 8.58 -8.88 4.19
CA ASN A 18 9.38 -9.07 5.40
C ASN A 18 9.96 -10.50 5.42
N ALA A 19 11.24 -10.62 5.78
CA ALA A 19 11.95 -11.89 5.68
C ALA A 19 11.41 -12.93 6.67
N MET A 20 10.94 -12.48 7.84
CA MET A 20 10.39 -13.32 8.90
C MET A 20 8.94 -12.93 9.20
N PRO A 21 8.08 -13.90 9.55
CA PRO A 21 6.74 -13.60 10.06
C PRO A 21 6.82 -12.89 11.42
N ASN A 22 5.76 -12.15 11.74
CA ASN A 22 5.53 -11.59 13.06
C ASN A 22 5.26 -12.71 14.10
N PRO A 23 5.31 -12.42 15.41
CA PRO A 23 5.01 -13.40 16.45
C PRO A 23 3.63 -14.07 16.35
N ASP A 24 2.66 -13.38 15.74
CA ASP A 24 1.31 -13.90 15.48
C ASP A 24 1.21 -14.74 14.18
N GLY A 25 2.34 -14.93 13.49
CA GLY A 25 2.43 -15.66 12.22
C GLY A 25 2.12 -14.82 10.98
N SER A 26 1.71 -13.56 11.11
CA SER A 26 1.43 -12.69 9.96
C SER A 26 2.71 -12.32 9.20
N ILE A 27 2.59 -12.13 7.87
CA ILE A 27 3.70 -11.68 7.02
C ILE A 27 3.41 -10.26 6.55
N VAL A 28 4.36 -9.36 6.78
CA VAL A 28 4.25 -7.95 6.37
C VAL A 28 4.76 -7.77 4.94
N TYR A 29 4.00 -7.04 4.12
CA TYR A 29 4.43 -6.54 2.81
C TYR A 29 4.47 -5.01 2.84
N ILE A 30 5.62 -4.43 2.52
CA ILE A 30 5.84 -2.99 2.48
C ILE A 30 5.81 -2.56 1.01
N HIS A 31 4.90 -1.64 0.69
CA HIS A 31 4.79 -1.05 -0.64
C HIS A 31 5.50 0.30 -0.61
N ILE A 32 6.52 0.46 -1.46
CA ILE A 32 7.27 1.71 -1.63
C ILE A 32 6.96 2.26 -3.01
N ILE A 33 6.67 3.56 -3.08
CA ILE A 33 6.40 4.29 -4.32
C ILE A 33 7.48 5.36 -4.47
N SER A 34 8.42 5.17 -5.40
CA SER A 34 9.47 6.15 -5.66
C SER A 34 10.06 6.00 -7.07
N PRO A 35 10.03 7.04 -7.93
CA PRO A 35 9.41 8.35 -7.69
C PRO A 35 7.87 8.26 -7.66
N VAL A 36 7.23 9.22 -6.99
CA VAL A 36 5.77 9.41 -7.09
C VAL A 36 5.44 10.16 -8.38
N VAL A 37 4.29 9.86 -8.96
CA VAL A 37 3.74 10.66 -10.07
C VAL A 37 3.08 11.89 -9.47
N LYS A 38 3.40 13.08 -10.01
CA LYS A 38 2.81 14.34 -9.54
C LYS A 38 1.29 14.29 -9.69
N ASP A 39 0.58 14.73 -8.66
CA ASP A 39 -0.89 14.81 -8.59
C ASP A 39 -1.62 13.46 -8.74
N ALA A 40 -0.90 12.33 -8.72
CA ALA A 40 -1.50 11.01 -8.78
C ALA A 40 -2.19 10.64 -7.45
N ASP A 41 -3.37 10.05 -7.57
CA ASP A 41 -4.12 9.52 -6.43
C ASP A 41 -3.69 8.08 -6.12
N TYR A 42 -3.14 7.90 -4.92
CA TYR A 42 -2.72 6.60 -4.40
C TYR A 42 -3.66 6.06 -3.30
N SER A 43 -4.86 6.61 -3.18
CA SER A 43 -5.91 6.12 -2.28
C SER A 43 -6.17 4.63 -2.51
N ILE A 44 -6.05 3.83 -1.45
CA ILE A 44 -6.31 2.38 -1.51
C ILE A 44 -7.75 2.11 -1.95
N MET A 45 -8.72 2.89 -1.47
CA MET A 45 -10.12 2.79 -1.89
C MET A 45 -10.27 2.97 -3.40
N ASN A 46 -9.70 4.04 -3.94
CA ASN A 46 -9.84 4.37 -5.36
C ASN A 46 -9.09 3.34 -6.23
N ASN A 47 -7.94 2.84 -5.76
CA ASN A 47 -7.20 1.76 -6.42
C ASN A 47 -7.98 0.44 -6.45
N ILE A 48 -8.65 0.07 -5.34
CA ILE A 48 -9.52 -1.12 -5.30
C ILE A 48 -10.65 -0.96 -6.31
N TYR A 49 -11.32 0.20 -6.32
CA TYR A 49 -12.48 0.42 -7.20
C TYR A 49 -12.08 0.50 -8.67
N ALA A 50 -10.86 0.97 -8.96
CA ALA A 50 -10.30 0.96 -10.30
C ALA A 50 -9.97 -0.48 -10.76
N GLY A 51 -9.44 -1.33 -9.88
CA GLY A 51 -8.99 -2.68 -10.19
C GLY A 51 -10.05 -3.77 -10.13
N VAL A 52 -11.04 -3.62 -9.25
CA VAL A 52 -12.12 -4.59 -8.99
C VAL A 52 -13.42 -4.00 -9.52
N LYS A 53 -14.07 -4.69 -10.46
CA LYS A 53 -15.25 -4.15 -11.17
C LYS A 53 -16.57 -4.53 -10.52
N ASP A 54 -16.63 -5.68 -9.86
CA ASP A 54 -17.83 -6.12 -9.15
C ASP A 54 -17.97 -5.36 -7.82
N PRO A 55 -19.11 -4.68 -7.55
CA PRO A 55 -19.28 -3.90 -6.32
C PRO A 55 -19.26 -4.73 -5.03
N ALA A 56 -19.74 -5.97 -5.06
CA ALA A 56 -19.69 -6.84 -3.88
C ALA A 56 -18.24 -7.25 -3.59
N GLU A 57 -17.47 -7.53 -4.62
CA GLU A 57 -16.04 -7.82 -4.54
C GLU A 57 -15.23 -6.60 -4.08
N GLN A 58 -15.54 -5.39 -4.56
CA GLN A 58 -14.91 -4.15 -4.08
C GLN A 58 -15.01 -4.01 -2.57
N LYS A 59 -16.23 -4.20 -2.02
CA LYS A 59 -16.48 -4.13 -0.58
C LYS A 59 -15.72 -5.24 0.15
N ALA A 60 -15.76 -6.47 -0.36
CA ALA A 60 -15.07 -7.61 0.25
C ALA A 60 -13.55 -7.38 0.32
N VAL A 61 -12.94 -6.87 -0.76
CA VAL A 61 -11.50 -6.55 -0.81
C VAL A 61 -11.16 -5.42 0.16
N PHE A 62 -11.98 -4.37 0.22
CA PHE A 62 -11.76 -3.28 1.18
C PHE A 62 -11.88 -3.76 2.64
N ASP A 63 -12.87 -4.59 2.95
CA ASP A 63 -13.04 -5.17 4.28
C ASP A 63 -11.87 -6.09 4.66
N MET A 64 -11.34 -6.86 3.71
CA MET A 64 -10.13 -7.66 3.91
C MET A 64 -8.91 -6.77 4.20
N TYR A 65 -8.70 -5.72 3.41
CA TYR A 65 -7.62 -4.75 3.62
C TYR A 65 -7.70 -4.09 4.99
N ARG A 66 -8.89 -3.56 5.35
CA ARG A 66 -9.14 -2.95 6.65
C ARG A 66 -8.94 -3.95 7.78
N GLY A 67 -9.42 -5.19 7.59
CA GLY A 67 -9.28 -6.29 8.53
C GLY A 67 -7.83 -6.77 8.71
N ALA A 68 -6.91 -6.47 7.79
CA ALA A 68 -5.49 -6.77 7.94
C ALA A 68 -4.77 -5.78 8.88
N MET A 69 -5.33 -4.60 9.09
CA MET A 69 -4.78 -3.54 9.96
C MET A 69 -5.15 -3.77 11.44
N LYS A 70 -5.00 -5.00 11.95
CA LYS A 70 -5.44 -5.38 13.31
C LYS A 70 -4.54 -4.83 14.42
N GLN A 71 -3.29 -4.52 14.09
CA GLN A 71 -2.28 -4.03 15.02
C GLN A 71 -1.38 -3.04 14.28
N ALA A 72 -0.69 -2.16 15.02
CA ALA A 72 0.32 -1.30 14.43
C ALA A 72 1.37 -2.18 13.75
N LEU A 73 1.40 -2.17 12.41
CA LEU A 73 2.29 -3.02 11.61
C LEU A 73 3.77 -2.66 11.82
N PHE A 74 4.05 -1.52 12.46
CA PHE A 74 5.39 -1.01 12.71
C PHE A 74 5.43 -0.27 14.05
N VAL A 75 6.38 -0.62 14.91
CA VAL A 75 7.15 0.42 15.60
C VAL A 75 8.21 0.84 14.57
N ILE A 76 8.14 2.05 14.03
CA ILE A 76 9.27 2.59 13.27
C ILE A 76 10.41 2.74 14.28
N GLN A 77 11.32 1.77 14.31
CA GLN A 77 12.53 1.82 15.12
C GLN A 77 13.67 2.33 14.25
N GLY A 78 14.17 3.51 14.59
CA GLY A 78 15.29 4.13 13.90
C GLY A 78 15.41 5.61 14.29
N PRO A 79 16.62 6.19 14.27
CA PRO A 79 16.77 7.62 14.49
C PRO A 79 16.07 8.41 13.38
N MET A 80 15.48 9.55 13.72
CA MET A 80 15.05 10.54 12.73
C MET A 80 16.28 11.01 11.95
N VAL A 81 16.35 10.66 10.66
CA VAL A 81 17.50 11.00 9.81
C VAL A 81 17.35 12.37 9.12
N ALA A 82 16.12 12.86 8.95
CA ALA A 82 15.82 14.19 8.44
C ALA A 82 14.40 14.63 8.86
N ASP A 83 14.25 15.89 9.28
CA ASP A 83 12.96 16.57 9.46
C ASP A 83 12.87 17.70 8.41
N LEU A 84 11.94 17.56 7.46
CA LEU A 84 11.73 18.50 6.36
C LEU A 84 10.51 19.40 6.58
N SER A 85 9.94 19.40 7.80
CA SER A 85 8.77 20.22 8.16
C SER A 85 9.12 21.64 8.60
N LYS A 86 10.38 22.05 8.46
CA LYS A 86 10.89 23.40 8.73
C LYS A 86 11.59 23.97 7.50
#